data_AF-B7LWT1-F1
#
_entry.id   AF-B7LWT1-F1
#
_cell.length_a   1.000
_cell.length_b   1.000
_cell.length_c   1.000
_cell.angle_alpha   90.00
_cell.angle_beta   90.00
_cell.angle_gamma   90.00
#
_symmetry.space_group_name_H-M   'P 1'
#
loop_
_entity.id
_entity.type
_entity.pdbx_description
1 polymer ?
#
loop_
_entity_poly.entity_id
_entity_poly.type
_entity_poly.pdbx_seq_one_letter_code
_entity_poly.pdbx_strand_id
1 'polypeptide(L)' 'MRPGGVLVAVCLNGPRQQEKLLPFSDVREELPRGTFAYTDVPTMIIRLRA' A
#
# COMPACT_ATOMS: atom_id res chain seq x y z
N MET A 1 10.28 -2.70 11.37
CA MET A 1 9.54 -3.74 12.14
C MET A 1 10.56 -4.57 12.90
N ARG A 2 10.18 -5.43 13.86
CA ARG A 2 11.14 -6.40 14.41
C ARG A 2 11.65 -7.30 13.27
N PRO A 3 12.90 -7.80 13.31
CA PRO A 3 13.42 -8.71 12.28
C PRO A 3 12.47 -9.88 12.03
N GLY A 4 12.19 -10.19 10.76
CA GLY A 4 11.21 -11.22 10.37
C GLY A 4 9.74 -10.79 10.47
N GLY A 5 9.48 -9.55 10.88
CA GLY A 5 8.13 -8.98 10.92
C GLY A 5 7.57 -8.69 9.53
N VAL A 6 6.26 -8.91 9.38
CA VAL A 6 5.50 -8.60 8.16
C VAL A 6 4.48 -7.52 8.48
N LEU A 7 4.44 -6.48 7.65
CA LEU A 7 3.41 -5.45 7.68
C LEU A 7 2.61 -5.52 6.40
N VAL A 8 1.29 -5.55 6.55
CA VAL A 8 0.34 -5.37 5.45
C VAL A 8 -0.41 -4.08 5.71
N ALA A 9 -0.52 -3.23 4.69
CA ALA A 9 -1.16 -1.93 4.83
C ALA A 9 -1.97 -1.58 3.59
N VAL A 10 -3.11 -0.93 3.80
CA VAL A 10 -3.80 -0.18 2.74
C VAL A 10 -3.26 1.24 2.74
N CYS A 11 -2.94 1.76 1.57
CA CYS A 11 -2.46 3.12 1.40
C CYS A 11 -3.02 3.77 0.13
N LEU A 12 -2.95 5.10 0.05
CA LEU A 12 -3.24 5.82 -1.19
C LEU A 12 -2.25 5.42 -2.28
N ASN A 13 -2.72 5.31 -3.52
CA ASN A 13 -1.89 5.00 -4.68
C ASN A 13 -1.54 6.27 -5.47
N GLY A 14 -0.97 7.26 -4.78
CA GLY A 14 -0.49 8.51 -5.38
C GLY A 14 1.03 8.50 -5.62
N PRO A 15 1.57 9.42 -6.45
CA PRO A 15 2.99 9.42 -6.81
C PRO A 15 3.96 9.40 -5.63
N ARG A 16 3.65 10.17 -4.56
CA ARG A 16 4.46 10.21 -3.34
C ARG A 16 4.48 8.87 -2.61
N GLN A 17 3.35 8.18 -2.53
CA GLN A 17 3.25 6.87 -1.89
C GLN A 17 3.96 5.83 -2.75
N GLN A 18 3.85 5.91 -4.07
CA GLN A 18 4.55 5.04 -4.98
C GLN A 18 6.07 5.14 -4.80
N GLU A 19 6.61 6.36 -4.80
CA GLU A 19 8.04 6.61 -4.62
C GLU A 19 8.56 6.07 -3.27
N LYS A 20 7.78 6.26 -2.19
CA LYS A 20 8.23 5.91 -0.83
C LYS A 20 7.99 4.47 -0.41
N LEU A 21 6.96 3.80 -0.94
CA LEU A 21 6.53 2.50 -0.45
C LEU A 21 6.89 1.35 -1.39
N LEU A 22 6.81 1.56 -2.71
CA LEU A 22 7.05 0.48 -3.68
C LEU A 22 8.48 -0.10 -3.60
N PRO A 23 9.55 0.67 -3.36
CA PRO A 23 10.90 0.10 -3.23
C PRO A 23 11.03 -0.93 -2.10
N PHE A 24 10.16 -0.87 -1.09
CA PHE A 24 10.18 -1.76 0.06
C PHE A 24 9.08 -2.83 0.03
N SER A 25 8.19 -2.77 -0.97
CA SER A 25 7.00 -3.63 -1.06
C SER A 25 7.23 -4.84 -1.95
N ASP A 26 7.08 -6.04 -1.35
CA ASP A 26 7.16 -7.32 -2.07
C ASP A 26 5.81 -7.76 -2.66
N VAL A 27 4.70 -7.22 -2.17
CA VAL A 27 3.36 -7.35 -2.77
C VAL A 27 2.74 -5.97 -2.91
N ARG A 28 2.03 -5.76 -4.03
CA ARG A 28 1.42 -4.50 -4.44
C ARG A 28 0.18 -4.83 -5.26
N GLU A 29 -1.01 -4.51 -4.75
CA GLU A 29 -2.25 -4.74 -5.48
C GLU A 29 -3.11 -3.49 -5.41
N GLU A 30 -3.50 -2.97 -6.58
CA GLU A 30 -4.43 -1.86 -6.65
C GLU A 30 -5.84 -2.33 -6.28
N LEU A 31 -6.50 -1.56 -5.42
CA LEU A 31 -7.86 -1.84 -5.01
C LEU A 31 -8.83 -1.15 -5.99
N PRO A 32 -9.97 -1.79 -6.31
CA PRO A 32 -10.98 -1.17 -7.17
C PRO A 32 -11.41 0.21 -6.65
N ARG A 33 -11.69 1.13 -7.56
CA ARG A 33 -12.30 2.43 -7.19
C ARG A 33 -13.62 2.20 -6.46
N GLY A 34 -13.91 3.08 -5.48
CA GLY A 34 -15.10 2.95 -4.65
C GLY A 34 -15.02 1.86 -3.57
N THR A 35 -13.88 1.17 -3.40
CA THR A 35 -13.69 0.21 -2.29
C THR A 35 -13.82 0.87 -0.93
N PHE A 36 -13.37 2.12 -0.79
CA PHE A 36 -13.48 2.89 0.45
C PHE A 36 -14.55 3.98 0.32
N ALA A 37 -15.51 3.96 1.24
CA ALA A 37 -16.55 4.98 1.32
C ALA A 37 -15.94 6.37 1.55
N TYR A 38 -16.60 7.40 1.03
CA TYR A 38 -16.24 8.82 1.23
C TYR A 38 -14.89 9.26 0.64
N THR A 39 -14.23 8.42 -0.17
CA THR A 39 -13.01 8.81 -0.90
C THR A 39 -13.03 8.27 -2.33
N ASP A 40 -12.89 9.13 -3.34
CA ASP A 40 -12.72 8.71 -4.76
C ASP A 40 -11.22 8.64 -5.14
N VAL A 41 -10.39 8.28 -4.18
CA VAL A 41 -8.94 8.23 -4.33
C VAL A 41 -8.50 6.81 -4.68
N PRO A 42 -7.56 6.63 -5.62
CA PRO A 42 -6.91 5.34 -5.85
C PRO A 42 -6.23 4.85 -4.56
N THR A 43 -6.40 3.57 -4.25
CA THR A 43 -5.78 2.92 -3.09
C THR A 43 -5.14 1.60 -3.51
N MET A 44 -4.19 1.12 -2.72
CA MET A 44 -3.53 -0.16 -2.92
C MET A 44 -3.30 -0.84 -1.58
N ILE A 45 -3.26 -2.17 -1.60
CA ILE A 45 -2.73 -2.98 -0.51
C ILE A 45 -1.28 -3.32 -0.82
N ILE A 46 -0.40 -3.15 0.18
CA ILE A 46 1.01 -3.48 0.10
C ILE A 46 1.42 -4.43 1.21
N ARG A 47 2.49 -5.17 0.97
CA ARG A 47 3.20 -5.93 2.00
C ARG A 47 4.66 -5.52 2.07
N LEU A 48 5.13 -5.30 3.29
CA LEU A 48 6.51 -4.96 3.64
C LEU A 48 7.09 -6.06 4.55
N ARG A 49 8.38 -6.37 4.37
CA ARG A 49 9.14 -7.29 5.25
C ARG A 49 10.34 -6.56 5.85
N ALA A 50 10.73 -6.92 7.08
CA ALA A 50 11.88 -6.34 7.80
C ALA A 50 13.05 -7.32 7.89
#